data_AF-A0A6L7WRE3-F1
#
_entry.id   AF-A0A6L7WRE3-F1
#
_cell.length_a   1.000
_cell.length_b   1.000
_cell.length_c   1.000
_cell.angle_alpha   90.00
_cell.angle_beta   90.00
_cell.angle_gamma   90.00
#
_symmetry.space_group_name_H-M   'P 1'
#
loop_
_entity.id
_entity.type
_entity.pdbx_description
1 polymer ?
#
loop_
_entity_poly.entity_id
_entity_poly.type
_entity_poly.pdbx_seq_one_letter_code
_entity_poly.pdbx_strand_id
1 'polypeptide(L)'
;HTPQGVFEMKYFFHSGINSAYGETVSSVKVKERIRRIIAQEDARKPLSDLQIVRLLQDDGLVLAPRTITKYREELKIPTSSRRREHYRISSEDTQ
;
A
#
# COMPACT_ATOMS: atom_id res chain seq x y z
N HIS A 1 -28.17 -6.14 6.01
CA HIS A 1 -27.96 -6.34 4.57
C HIS A 1 -26.85 -5.40 4.11
N THR A 2 -25.71 -5.94 3.70
CA THR A 2 -24.52 -5.19 3.27
C THR A 2 -24.65 -4.87 1.78
N PRO A 3 -24.48 -3.61 1.33
CA PRO A 3 -24.55 -3.28 -0.09
C PRO A 3 -23.24 -3.74 -0.74
N GLN A 4 -23.29 -4.83 -1.51
CA GLN A 4 -22.16 -5.28 -2.30
C GLN A 4 -21.99 -4.35 -3.51
N GLY A 5 -20.98 -3.49 -3.45
CA GLY A 5 -20.57 -2.65 -4.59
C GLY A 5 -20.06 -3.52 -5.74
N VAL A 6 -20.72 -3.42 -6.89
CA VAL A 6 -20.34 -4.10 -8.13
C VAL A 6 -19.20 -3.28 -8.77
N PHE A 7 -17.95 -3.73 -8.63
CA PHE A 7 -16.82 -3.11 -9.31
C PHE A 7 -16.77 -3.61 -10.76
N GLU A 8 -16.88 -2.70 -11.73
CA GLU A 8 -16.94 -3.00 -13.16
C GLU A 8 -15.66 -3.66 -13.69
N MET A 9 -15.80 -4.70 -14.52
CA MET A 9 -14.74 -5.52 -15.14
C MET A 9 -13.78 -4.78 -16.09
N LYS A 10 -13.79 -3.44 -16.13
CA LYS A 10 -12.84 -2.62 -16.91
C LYS A 10 -11.47 -2.46 -16.24
N TYR A 11 -11.34 -2.84 -14.96
CA TYR A 11 -10.07 -2.83 -14.23
C TYR A 11 -9.08 -3.95 -14.60
N PHE A 12 -9.49 -4.95 -15.37
CA PHE A 12 -8.70 -6.18 -15.58
C PHE A 12 -7.95 -6.28 -16.92
N PHE A 13 -8.14 -5.36 -17.88
CA PHE A 13 -7.71 -5.57 -19.28
C PHE A 13 -6.54 -4.71 -19.79
N HIS A 14 -5.80 -3.99 -18.95
CA HIS A 14 -4.69 -3.15 -19.45
C HIS A 14 -3.35 -3.57 -18.86
N SER A 15 -2.44 -4.02 -19.73
CA SER A 15 -1.06 -4.46 -19.46
C SER A 15 -0.12 -3.35 -18.98
N GLY A 16 -0.65 -2.26 -18.43
CA GLY A 16 0.08 -1.13 -17.88
C GLY A 16 -0.61 -0.69 -16.59
N ILE A 17 0.19 -0.32 -15.59
CA ILE A 17 -0.30 0.28 -14.35
C ILE A 17 -0.84 1.67 -14.71
N ASN A 18 -2.12 1.74 -15.13
CA ASN A 18 -2.77 2.99 -15.47
C ASN A 18 -3.09 3.72 -14.17
N SER A 19 -2.36 4.82 -13.92
CA SER A 19 -2.85 5.90 -13.07
C SER A 19 -4.17 6.41 -13.67
N ALA A 20 -5.12 6.82 -12.84
CA ALA A 20 -6.39 7.41 -13.28
C ALA A 20 -6.18 8.65 -14.20
N TYR A 21 -4.96 9.20 -14.22
CA TYR A 21 -4.54 10.31 -15.07
C TYR A 21 -3.96 9.92 -16.43
N GLY A 22 -3.95 8.64 -16.82
CA GLY A 22 -3.43 8.20 -18.12
C GLY A 22 -1.90 8.27 -18.27
N GLU A 23 -1.19 8.57 -17.19
CA GLU A 23 0.27 8.55 -17.14
C GLU A 23 0.75 7.13 -16.74
N THR A 24 1.62 6.54 -17.57
CA THR A 24 2.28 5.27 -17.26
C THR A 24 3.25 5.49 -16.11
N VAL A 25 2.81 5.26 -14.88
CA VAL A 25 3.67 5.47 -13.71
C VAL A 25 4.65 4.30 -13.60
N SER A 26 5.94 4.63 -13.55
CA SER A 26 7.00 3.63 -13.41
C SER A 26 6.89 2.89 -12.08
N SER A 27 7.20 1.60 -12.10
CA SER A 27 7.21 0.76 -10.88
C SER A 27 8.14 1.30 -9.79
N VAL A 28 9.24 1.97 -10.18
CA VAL A 28 10.17 2.65 -9.28
C VAL A 28 9.48 3.78 -8.51
N LYS A 29 8.68 4.61 -9.21
CA LYS A 29 7.95 5.72 -8.59
C LYS A 29 6.90 5.21 -7.60
N VAL A 30 6.19 4.13 -7.96
CA VAL A 30 5.20 3.49 -7.07
C VAL A 30 5.87 2.96 -5.80
N LYS A 31 6.98 2.24 -5.93
CA LYS A 31 7.76 1.72 -4.80
C LYS A 31 8.23 2.83 -3.86
N GLU A 32 8.74 3.92 -4.41
CA GLU A 32 9.16 5.08 -3.62
C GLU A 32 7.98 5.73 -2.89
N ARG A 33 6.79 5.79 -3.53
CA ARG A 33 5.58 6.30 -2.86
C ARG A 33 5.14 5.40 -1.71
N ILE A 34 5.12 4.08 -1.91
CA ILE A 34 4.83 3.10 -0.84
C ILE A 34 5.80 3.26 0.32
N ARG A 35 7.11 3.40 0.03
CA ARG A 35 8.14 3.63 1.04
C ARG A 35 7.86 4.90 1.86
N ARG A 36 7.49 6.00 1.21
CA ARG A 36 7.17 7.27 1.88
C ARG A 36 5.93 7.17 2.77
N ILE A 37 4.87 6.52 2.28
CA ILE A 37 3.64 6.30 3.05
C ILE A 37 3.97 5.53 4.34
N ILE A 38 4.75 4.45 4.22
CA ILE A 38 5.15 3.63 5.36
C ILE A 38 6.10 4.39 6.28
N ALA A 39 7.02 5.20 5.75
CA ALA A 39 7.92 6.01 6.57
C ALA A 39 7.21 7.11 7.39
N GLN A 40 6.04 7.56 6.93
CA GLN A 40 5.22 8.58 7.61
C GLN A 40 4.08 7.96 8.43
N GLU A 41 3.98 6.63 8.48
CA GLU A 41 2.90 5.97 9.21
C GLU A 41 3.11 6.05 10.73
N ASP A 42 2.01 5.95 11.48
CA ASP A 42 2.08 5.75 12.93
C ASP A 42 2.50 4.31 13.23
N ALA A 43 3.69 4.14 13.82
CA ALA A 43 4.22 2.83 14.21
C ALA A 43 3.33 2.08 15.23
N ARG A 44 2.48 2.78 15.98
CA ARG A 44 1.47 2.18 16.89
C ARG A 44 0.32 1.55 16.11
N LYS A 45 0.00 2.11 14.93
CA LYS A 45 -1.11 1.70 14.07
C LYS A 45 -0.62 1.60 12.62
N PRO A 46 0.26 0.63 12.32
CA PRO A 46 0.83 0.50 10.99
C PRO A 46 -0.26 0.25 9.95
N LEU A 47 -0.10 0.87 8.79
CA LEU A 47 -1.03 0.80 7.69
C LEU A 47 -1.01 -0.60 7.07
N SER A 48 -2.18 -1.16 6.87
CA SER A 48 -2.37 -2.37 6.08
C SER A 48 -2.18 -2.09 4.58
N ASP A 49 -1.88 -3.14 3.81
CA ASP A 49 -1.73 -3.04 2.36
C ASP A 49 -3.00 -2.44 1.70
N LEU A 50 -4.19 -2.73 2.24
CA LEU A 50 -5.45 -2.15 1.76
C LEU A 50 -5.56 -0.65 2.04
N GLN A 51 -5.05 -0.17 3.18
CA GLN A 51 -5.02 1.26 3.49
C GLN A 51 -4.03 1.99 2.59
N ILE A 52 -2.88 1.38 2.30
CA ILE A 52 -1.90 1.93 1.35
C ILE A 52 -2.52 2.05 -0.05
N VAL A 53 -3.30 1.05 -0.50
CA VAL A 53 -4.05 1.15 -1.77
C VAL A 53 -4.99 2.35 -1.77
N ARG A 54 -5.74 2.59 -0.70
CA ARG A 54 -6.68 3.73 -0.62
C ARG A 54 -5.94 5.06 -0.70
N LEU A 55 -4.83 5.21 0.03
CA LEU A 55 -4.01 6.42 -0.02
C LEU A 55 -3.44 6.66 -1.42
N LEU A 56 -3.01 5.60 -2.10
CA LEU A 56 -2.52 5.69 -3.47
C LEU A 56 -3.65 6.01 -4.45
N GLN A 57 -4.85 5.48 -4.23
CA GLN A 57 -6.03 5.79 -5.03
C GLN A 57 -6.41 7.27 -4.93
N ASP A 58 -6.29 7.87 -3.74
CA ASP A 58 -6.49 9.31 -3.53
C ASP A 58 -5.45 10.15 -4.29
N ASP A 59 -4.23 9.63 -4.43
CA ASP A 59 -3.17 10.20 -5.29
C ASP A 59 -3.39 9.92 -6.80
N GLY A 60 -4.49 9.28 -7.19
CA GLY A 60 -4.79 8.88 -8.58
C GLY A 60 -4.12 7.58 -9.02
N LEU A 61 -3.37 6.90 -8.15
CA LEU A 61 -2.68 5.63 -8.42
C LEU A 61 -3.55 4.44 -8.03
N VAL A 62 -4.33 3.92 -8.98
CA VAL A 62 -5.17 2.74 -8.74
C VAL A 62 -4.33 1.47 -8.85
N LEU A 63 -4.10 0.81 -7.72
CA LEU A 63 -3.31 -0.41 -7.63
C LEU A 63 -4.08 -1.52 -6.94
N ALA A 64 -3.88 -2.76 -7.40
CA ALA A 64 -4.40 -3.92 -6.69
C ALA A 64 -3.64 -4.14 -5.37
N PRO A 65 -4.29 -4.60 -4.29
CA PRO A 65 -3.63 -4.91 -3.01
C PRO A 65 -2.44 -5.87 -3.16
N ARG A 66 -2.55 -6.88 -4.04
CA ARG A 66 -1.48 -7.83 -4.31
C ARG A 66 -0.23 -7.18 -4.92
N THR A 67 -0.39 -6.10 -5.68
CA THR A 67 0.72 -5.32 -6.22
C THR A 67 1.47 -4.60 -5.11
N ILE A 68 0.76 -4.06 -4.12
CA ILE A 68 1.36 -3.46 -2.93
C ILE A 68 2.11 -4.52 -2.13
N THR A 69 1.51 -5.70 -1.90
CA THR A 69 2.17 -6.81 -1.21
C THR A 69 3.48 -7.20 -1.91
N LYS A 70 3.45 -7.40 -3.24
CA LYS A 70 4.64 -7.68 -4.04
C LYS A 70 5.72 -6.61 -3.89
N TYR A 71 5.35 -5.33 -4.03
CA TYR A 71 6.32 -4.23 -3.91
C TYR A 71 6.84 -4.05 -2.49
N ARG A 72 6.01 -4.29 -1.48
CA ARG A 72 6.41 -4.28 -0.06
C ARG A 72 7.47 -5.35 0.21
N GLU A 73 7.29 -6.55 -0.34
CA GLU A 73 8.25 -7.66 -0.23
C GLU A 73 9.56 -7.36 -0.96
N GLU A 74 9.49 -6.81 -2.17
CA GLU A 74 10.69 -6.38 -2.93
C GLU A 74 11.47 -5.27 -2.20
N LEU A 75 10.76 -4.39 -1.48
CA LEU A 75 11.34 -3.36 -0.61
C LEU A 75 11.81 -3.88 0.75
N LYS A 76 11.67 -5.18 1.02
CA LYS A 76 12.00 -5.84 2.30
C LYS A 76 11.29 -5.23 3.51
N ILE A 77 10.11 -4.65 3.30
CA ILE A 77 9.31 -4.06 4.37
C ILE A 77 8.47 -5.18 5.00
N PRO A 78 8.52 -5.38 6.33
CA PRO A 78 7.70 -6.37 7.00
C PRO A 78 6.19 -6.05 6.94
N THR A 79 5.36 -7.05 7.21
CA THR A 79 3.90 -6.91 7.27
C THR A 79 3.49 -5.94 8.38
N SER A 80 2.29 -5.36 8.28
CA SER A 80 1.78 -4.44 9.29
C SER A 80 1.78 -5.04 10.70
N SER A 81 1.42 -6.32 10.84
CA SER A 81 1.49 -7.04 12.12
C SER A 81 2.90 -7.10 12.69
N ARG A 82 3.92 -7.38 11.87
CA ARG A 82 5.32 -7.38 12.31
C ARG A 82 5.84 -5.98 12.65
N ARG A 83 5.41 -4.95 11.91
CA ARG A 83 5.78 -3.55 12.21
C ARG A 83 5.22 -3.10 13.57
N ARG A 84 4.00 -3.52 13.90
CA ARG A 84 3.40 -3.27 15.22
C ARG A 84 4.20 -3.94 16.34
N GLU A 85 4.63 -5.18 16.12
CA GLU A 85 5.43 -5.92 17.09
C GLU A 85 6.80 -5.29 17.31
N HIS A 86 7.47 -4.86 16.24
CA HIS A 86 8.73 -4.11 16.35
C HIS A 86 8.58 -2.84 17.18
N TYR A 87 7.50 -2.08 16.98
CA TYR A 87 7.22 -0.91 17.82
C TYR A 87 7.08 -1.27 19.30
N ARG A 88 6.36 -2.36 19.60
CA ARG A 88 6.15 -2.83 20.98
C ARG A 88 7.47 -3.15 21.66
N ILE A 89 8.33 -3.94 21.00
CA ILE A 89 9.65 -4.32 21.52
C ILE A 89 10.55 -3.09 21.69
N SER A 90 10.63 -2.21 20.69
CA SER A 90 11.47 -0.99 20.80
C SER A 90 11.01 -0.02 21.90
N SER A 91 9.73 -0.05 22.29
CA SER A 91 9.24 0.75 23.42
C SER A 91 9.55 0.16 24.79
N GLU A 92 9.77 -1.17 24.87
CA GLU A 92 10.10 -1.88 26.11
C GLU A 92 11.59 -1.70 26.49
N ASP A 93 12.49 -1.53 25.52
CA ASP A 93 13.94 -1.35 25.75
C ASP A 93 14.35 0.05 26.27
N THR A 94 13.42 1.01 26.33
CA THR A 94 13.72 2.39 26.80
C THR A 94 13.39 2.60 28.29
N GLN A 95 13.10 1.53 29.04
CA GLN A 95 12.87 1.59 30.49
C GLN A 95 14.05 1.09 31.31
#